data_AF-A0AAV2S8E6-F1
#
_entry.id   AF-A0AAV2S8E6-F1
#
_cell.length_a   1.000
_cell.length_b   1.000
_cell.length_c   1.000
_cell.angle_alpha   90.00
_cell.angle_beta   90.00
_cell.angle_gamma   90.00
#
_symmetry.space_group_name_H-M   'P 1'
#
loop_
_entity.id
_entity.type
_entity.pdbx_description
1 polymer ?
#
loop_
_entity_poly.entity_id
_entity_poly.type
_entity_poly.pdbx_seq_one_letter_code
_entity_poly.pdbx_strand_id
1 'polypeptide(L)'
;LRLDYGGGDVTQVFYWLLRKCGFPHQVNPNNKLDGMLLNKLKHQFCHMDLNVCGAQEKTFTVQSPGSKPVSYTIQMGDELIVAALSLFYADLLKITGSKFIVTQKLNPGDPDDPFDENYLRDTSRKGGREAAEAMEVGGGDGGEGADEDIVVDDQPLAPGGGVSTSSATFSRANDSLVTLPTEKLLSMEQAILTSIERCPSEEIKRKMYGSILIVGGGAKFDNIGKWLQSRLALQIPVAFRPEQIEIFTRAKDMDPCMTMWKGAALMTCLEGSHELWIQQAEWNKHGLKILREKCPFIW
;
A
#
# COMPACT_ATOMS: atom_id res chain seq x y z
N LEU A 1 -2.69 2.40 -0.96
CA LEU A 1 -3.66 1.29 -1.11
C LEU A 1 -3.15 0.11 -0.32
N ARG A 2 -3.96 -0.49 0.56
CA ARG A 2 -3.64 -1.67 1.35
C ARG A 2 -4.71 -2.73 1.11
N LEU A 3 -4.27 -3.93 0.76
CA LEU A 3 -5.12 -5.09 0.52
C LEU A 3 -5.11 -5.96 1.77
N ASP A 4 -6.29 -6.39 2.23
CA ASP A 4 -6.43 -7.22 3.43
C ASP A 4 -6.21 -8.72 3.16
N TYR A 5 -5.21 -9.03 2.33
CA TYR A 5 -4.80 -10.40 2.08
C TYR A 5 -3.31 -10.50 1.83
N GLY A 6 -2.75 -11.69 2.02
CA GLY A 6 -1.35 -11.96 1.70
C GLY A 6 -0.99 -13.43 1.76
N GLY A 7 0.28 -13.71 2.02
CA GLY A 7 0.80 -15.09 2.02
C GLY A 7 0.16 -16.01 3.07
N GLY A 8 -0.41 -15.46 4.15
CA GLY A 8 -1.16 -16.22 5.15
C GLY A 8 -2.50 -16.73 4.59
N ASP A 9 -3.23 -15.89 3.84
CA ASP A 9 -4.46 -16.30 3.16
C ASP A 9 -4.18 -17.34 2.09
N VAL A 10 -3.09 -17.19 1.33
CA VAL A 10 -2.65 -18.21 0.37
C VAL A 10 -2.37 -19.53 1.08
N THR A 11 -1.76 -19.51 2.28
CA THR A 11 -1.55 -20.72 3.09
C THR A 11 -2.87 -21.36 3.52
N GLN A 12 -3.89 -20.56 3.87
CA GLN A 12 -5.22 -21.07 4.23
C GLN A 12 -5.98 -21.64 3.02
N VAL A 13 -5.88 -20.99 1.86
CA VAL A 13 -6.40 -21.52 0.58
C VAL A 13 -5.73 -22.84 0.25
N PHE A 14 -4.41 -22.91 0.37
CA PHE A 14 -3.66 -24.14 0.15
C PHE A 14 -4.12 -25.25 1.10
N TYR A 15 -4.28 -24.95 2.40
CA TYR A 15 -4.82 -25.91 3.36
C TYR A 15 -6.24 -26.40 2.99
N TRP A 16 -7.11 -25.50 2.57
CA TRP A 16 -8.47 -25.86 2.13
C TRP A 16 -8.45 -26.79 0.91
N LEU A 17 -7.56 -26.56 -0.05
CA LEU A 17 -7.36 -27.44 -1.21
C LEU A 17 -6.81 -28.81 -0.78
N LEU A 18 -5.78 -28.83 0.07
CA LEU A 18 -5.17 -30.06 0.59
C LEU A 18 -6.20 -30.96 1.30
N ARG A 19 -7.13 -30.38 2.08
CA ARG A 19 -8.21 -31.15 2.73
C ARG A 19 -9.10 -31.87 1.72
N LYS A 20 -9.33 -31.28 0.56
CA LYS A 20 -10.14 -31.90 -0.50
C LYS A 20 -9.40 -33.03 -1.22
N CYS A 21 -8.08 -32.93 -1.33
CA CYS A 21 -7.21 -33.95 -1.91
C CYS A 21 -6.90 -35.12 -0.95
N GLY A 22 -7.45 -35.13 0.27
CA GLY A 22 -7.21 -36.20 1.24
C GLY A 22 -5.84 -36.12 1.92
N PHE A 23 -5.40 -34.92 2.32
CA PHE A 23 -4.12 -34.71 2.98
C PHE A 23 -3.92 -35.67 4.18
N PRO A 24 -2.80 -36.43 4.23
CA PRO A 24 -2.66 -37.59 5.11
C PRO A 24 -2.43 -37.24 6.59
N HIS A 25 -2.06 -36.00 6.88
CA HIS A 25 -1.81 -35.53 8.25
C HIS A 25 -2.95 -34.62 8.72
N GLN A 26 -3.49 -34.85 9.91
CA GLN A 26 -4.53 -33.98 10.46
C GLN A 26 -3.91 -32.67 10.97
N VAL A 27 -4.14 -31.59 10.22
CA VAL A 27 -3.59 -30.27 10.51
C VAL A 27 -4.63 -29.43 11.24
N ASN A 28 -4.24 -28.83 12.37
CA ASN A 28 -5.03 -27.83 13.07
C ASN A 28 -4.45 -26.42 12.82
N PRO A 29 -5.12 -25.54 12.07
CA PRO A 29 -4.62 -24.20 11.76
C PRO A 29 -4.35 -23.30 12.99
N ASN A 30 -4.98 -23.58 14.13
CA ASN A 30 -4.76 -22.84 15.38
C ASN A 30 -3.44 -23.22 16.06
N ASN A 31 -2.86 -24.37 15.71
CA ASN A 31 -1.58 -24.81 16.22
C ASN A 31 -0.44 -24.15 15.43
N LYS A 32 0.52 -23.54 16.14
CA LYS A 32 1.65 -22.83 15.52
C LYS A 32 2.52 -23.74 14.66
N LEU A 33 2.76 -24.98 15.10
CA LEU A 33 3.61 -25.93 14.38
C LEU A 33 2.98 -26.34 13.04
N ASP A 34 1.68 -26.57 13.06
CA ASP A 34 0.87 -26.89 11.90
C ASP A 34 0.82 -25.72 10.91
N GLY A 35 0.66 -24.50 11.42
CA GLY A 35 0.76 -23.27 10.62
C GLY A 35 2.14 -23.11 9.97
N MET A 36 3.22 -23.40 10.70
CA MET A 36 4.59 -23.39 10.16
C MET A 36 4.80 -24.48 9.10
N LEU A 37 4.26 -25.68 9.32
CA LEU A 37 4.27 -26.77 8.35
C LEU A 37 3.56 -26.33 7.06
N LEU A 38 2.31 -25.88 7.15
CA LEU A 38 1.54 -25.42 6.00
C LEU A 38 2.26 -24.30 5.24
N ASN A 39 2.84 -23.33 5.97
CA ASN A 39 3.62 -22.27 5.35
C ASN A 39 4.88 -22.81 4.65
N LYS A 40 5.57 -23.79 5.23
CA LYS A 40 6.72 -24.46 4.60
C LYS A 40 6.30 -25.19 3.33
N LEU A 41 5.24 -26.00 3.39
CA LEU A 41 4.74 -26.76 2.24
C LEU A 41 4.30 -25.84 1.11
N LYS A 42 3.60 -24.74 1.42
CA LYS A 42 3.25 -23.70 0.43
C LYS A 42 4.50 -23.18 -0.28
N HIS A 43 5.52 -22.75 0.45
CA HIS A 43 6.74 -22.20 -0.17
C HIS A 43 7.53 -23.24 -0.96
N GLN A 44 7.44 -24.52 -0.59
CA GLN A 44 8.18 -25.59 -1.25
C GLN A 44 7.48 -26.14 -2.50
N PHE A 45 6.14 -26.16 -2.51
CA PHE A 45 5.37 -26.86 -3.53
C PHE A 45 4.53 -25.95 -4.43
N CYS A 46 4.05 -24.81 -3.96
CA CYS A 46 3.24 -23.91 -4.79
C CYS A 46 4.12 -23.16 -5.80
N HIS A 47 3.64 -23.04 -7.05
CA HIS A 47 4.33 -22.37 -8.15
C HIS A 47 3.34 -21.64 -9.06
N MET A 48 3.85 -20.80 -9.96
CA MET A 48 3.06 -20.17 -11.04
C MET A 48 3.60 -20.54 -12.43
N ASP A 49 4.14 -21.74 -12.55
CA ASP A 49 4.57 -22.31 -13.84
C ASP A 49 3.44 -23.13 -14.50
N LEU A 50 2.97 -22.67 -15.66
CA LEU A 50 1.96 -23.35 -16.48
C LEU A 50 2.49 -24.57 -17.23
N ASN A 51 3.81 -24.75 -17.31
CA ASN A 51 4.41 -25.94 -17.95
C ASN A 51 4.44 -27.14 -17.01
N VAL A 52 4.21 -26.91 -15.71
CA VAL A 52 4.16 -27.93 -14.69
C VAL A 52 2.69 -28.35 -14.51
N CYS A 53 2.31 -29.43 -15.19
CA CYS A 53 0.94 -29.95 -15.20
C CYS A 53 0.89 -31.38 -14.66
N GLY A 54 -0.28 -31.76 -14.12
CA GLY A 54 -0.58 -33.13 -13.70
C GLY A 54 -0.17 -33.46 -12.27
N ALA A 55 -0.51 -34.67 -11.84
CA ALA A 55 -0.22 -35.14 -10.49
C ALA A 55 1.28 -35.38 -10.27
N GLN A 56 1.82 -34.81 -9.22
CA GLN A 56 3.20 -34.90 -8.79
C GLN A 56 3.30 -35.50 -7.39
N GLU A 57 4.21 -36.44 -7.23
CA GLU A 57 4.53 -36.99 -5.92
C GLU A 57 5.32 -35.96 -5.10
N LYS A 58 4.79 -35.59 -3.94
CA LYS A 58 5.44 -34.69 -2.99
C LYS A 58 5.62 -35.41 -1.66
N THR A 59 6.85 -35.36 -1.15
CA THR A 59 7.22 -35.95 0.13
C THR A 59 7.56 -34.85 1.14
N PHE A 60 7.05 -34.99 2.36
CA PHE A 60 7.35 -34.07 3.45
C PHE A 60 7.44 -34.81 4.78
N THR A 61 8.20 -34.23 5.71
CA THR A 61 8.36 -34.78 7.07
C THR A 61 7.72 -33.85 8.08
N VAL A 62 6.94 -34.43 8.98
CA VAL A 62 6.31 -33.75 10.11
C VAL A 62 7.04 -34.16 11.38
N GLN A 63 7.47 -33.16 12.16
CA GLN A 63 8.11 -33.36 13.45
C GLN A 63 7.20 -32.76 14.53
N SER A 64 6.67 -33.62 15.39
CA SER A 64 5.91 -33.21 16.57
C SER A 64 6.79 -33.29 17.81
N PRO A 65 6.67 -32.35 18.78
CA PRO A 65 7.42 -32.42 20.02
C PRO A 65 7.18 -33.75 20.74
N GLY A 66 8.26 -34.41 21.16
CA GLY A 66 8.18 -35.69 21.89
C GLY A 66 7.89 -36.93 21.03
N SER A 67 7.70 -36.79 19.71
CA SER A 67 7.48 -37.92 18.79
C SER A 67 8.61 -38.04 17.77
N LYS A 68 8.81 -39.25 17.21
CA LYS A 68 9.75 -39.45 16.10
C LYS A 68 9.22 -38.73 14.84
N PRO A 69 10.09 -38.18 13.98
CA PRO A 69 9.67 -37.59 12.71
C PRO A 69 8.94 -38.61 11.83
N VAL A 70 7.80 -38.21 11.25
CA VAL A 70 7.01 -39.05 10.35
C VAL A 70 7.04 -38.45 8.95
N SER A 71 7.42 -39.26 7.96
CA SER A 71 7.42 -38.85 6.55
C SER A 71 6.14 -39.28 5.87
N TYR A 72 5.54 -38.37 5.11
CA TYR A 72 4.33 -38.57 4.33
C TYR A 72 4.62 -38.31 2.87
N THR A 73 3.92 -39.04 2.01
CA THR A 73 3.97 -38.88 0.56
C THR A 73 2.54 -38.70 0.06
N ILE A 74 2.33 -37.73 -0.81
CA ILE A 74 1.03 -37.39 -1.37
C ILE A 74 1.19 -36.98 -2.83
N GLN A 75 0.22 -37.36 -3.65
CA GLN A 75 0.11 -36.89 -5.03
C GLN A 75 -0.63 -35.56 -5.05
N MET A 76 -0.01 -34.51 -5.57
CA MET A 76 -0.61 -33.19 -5.71
C MET A 76 -0.60 -32.73 -7.17
N GLY A 77 -1.68 -32.14 -7.65
CA GLY A 77 -1.79 -31.62 -9.01
C GLY A 77 -1.98 -30.10 -9.04
N ASP A 78 -3.09 -29.66 -9.65
CA ASP A 78 -3.37 -28.26 -9.94
C ASP A 78 -3.57 -27.39 -8.67
N GLU A 79 -3.79 -27.99 -7.50
CA GLU A 79 -3.90 -27.25 -6.25
C GLU A 79 -2.65 -26.41 -5.93
N LEU A 80 -1.48 -26.85 -6.39
CA LEU A 80 -0.21 -26.14 -6.19
C LEU A 80 -0.22 -24.78 -6.88
N ILE A 81 -0.72 -24.74 -8.11
CA ILE A 81 -0.83 -23.52 -8.90
C ILE A 81 -2.06 -22.71 -8.50
N VAL A 82 -3.21 -23.34 -8.27
CA VAL A 82 -4.46 -22.66 -7.86
C VAL A 82 -4.27 -21.90 -6.56
N ALA A 83 -3.53 -22.45 -5.59
CA ALA A 83 -3.19 -21.75 -4.37
C ALA A 83 -2.40 -20.47 -4.64
N ALA A 84 -1.32 -20.53 -5.43
CA ALA A 84 -0.51 -19.36 -5.77
C ALA A 84 -1.29 -18.31 -6.58
N LEU A 85 -2.13 -18.77 -7.51
CA LEU A 85 -2.98 -17.94 -8.36
C LEU A 85 -4.08 -17.19 -7.58
N SER A 86 -4.38 -17.56 -6.33
CA SER A 86 -5.34 -16.83 -5.49
C SER A 86 -5.01 -15.35 -5.32
N LEU A 87 -3.74 -14.94 -5.45
CA LEU A 87 -3.33 -13.53 -5.45
C LEU A 87 -3.86 -12.73 -6.66
N PHE A 88 -4.13 -13.41 -7.77
CA PHE A 88 -4.64 -12.85 -9.03
C PHE A 88 -6.13 -13.11 -9.23
N TYR A 89 -6.67 -14.15 -8.57
CA TYR A 89 -8.09 -14.47 -8.51
C TYR A 89 -8.59 -14.31 -7.08
N ALA A 90 -8.71 -13.05 -6.66
CA ALA A 90 -8.93 -12.70 -5.27
C ALA A 90 -10.25 -13.24 -4.67
N ASP A 91 -11.23 -13.63 -5.48
CA ASP A 91 -12.46 -14.25 -4.99
C ASP A 91 -12.19 -15.55 -4.20
N LEU A 92 -11.12 -16.29 -4.53
CA LEU A 92 -10.72 -17.48 -3.76
C LEU A 92 -10.25 -17.13 -2.34
N LEU A 93 -9.74 -15.91 -2.12
CA LEU A 93 -9.30 -15.46 -0.81
C LEU A 93 -10.48 -15.14 0.13
N LYS A 94 -11.70 -14.98 -0.39
CA LYS A 94 -12.91 -14.76 0.42
C LYS A 94 -13.25 -15.95 1.32
N ILE A 95 -12.70 -17.14 1.05
CA ILE A 95 -12.88 -18.31 1.92
C ILE A 95 -12.23 -18.13 3.30
N THR A 96 -11.27 -17.20 3.43
CA THR A 96 -10.59 -16.92 4.71
C THR A 96 -11.30 -15.85 5.54
N GLY A 97 -12.43 -15.33 5.05
CA GLY A 97 -13.25 -14.32 5.72
C GLY A 97 -13.51 -13.08 4.84
N SER A 98 -14.24 -12.12 5.40
CA SER A 98 -14.49 -10.83 4.76
C SER A 98 -13.19 -10.05 4.58
N LYS A 99 -12.96 -9.53 3.37
CA LYS A 99 -11.74 -8.83 2.99
C LYS A 99 -12.03 -7.38 2.64
N PHE A 100 -11.15 -6.49 3.08
CA PHE A 100 -11.31 -5.06 2.89
C PHE A 100 -10.14 -4.46 2.10
N ILE A 101 -10.41 -3.29 1.52
CA ILE A 101 -9.42 -2.49 0.84
C ILE A 101 -9.36 -1.16 1.57
N VAL A 102 -8.16 -0.78 2.00
CA VAL A 102 -7.95 0.47 2.73
C VAL A 102 -7.10 1.39 1.87
N THR A 103 -7.63 2.57 1.53
CA THR A 103 -6.82 3.64 0.95
C THR A 103 -6.23 4.51 2.05
N GLN A 104 -5.12 5.19 1.75
CA GLN A 104 -4.58 6.18 2.68
C GLN A 104 -5.67 7.24 2.92
N LYS A 105 -6.01 7.46 4.19
CA LYS A 105 -6.95 8.53 4.56
C LYS A 105 -6.28 9.87 4.26
N LEU A 106 -7.09 10.88 3.96
CA LEU A 106 -6.61 12.26 4.02
C LEU A 106 -6.10 12.51 5.45
N ASN A 107 -4.98 13.21 5.61
CA ASN A 107 -4.50 13.58 6.94
C ASN A 107 -5.61 14.38 7.63
N PRO A 108 -6.21 13.90 8.73
CA PRO A 108 -7.28 14.63 9.41
C PRO A 108 -6.78 15.95 10.02
N GLY A 109 -5.46 16.14 10.11
CA GLY A 109 -4.84 17.22 10.85
C GLY A 109 -4.82 16.90 12.35
N ASP A 110 -3.86 17.48 13.06
CA ASP A 110 -3.80 17.39 14.52
C ASP A 110 -4.45 18.65 15.14
N PRO A 111 -5.59 18.52 15.86
CA PRO A 111 -6.23 19.67 16.49
C PRO A 111 -5.40 20.32 17.60
N ASP A 112 -4.44 19.59 18.18
CA ASP A 112 -3.55 20.12 19.22
C ASP A 112 -2.29 20.78 18.62
N ASP A 113 -2.12 20.73 17.29
CA ASP A 113 -1.02 21.38 16.60
C ASP A 113 -1.43 22.70 15.93
N PRO A 114 -1.06 23.85 16.51
CA PRO A 114 -1.41 25.16 15.96
C PRO A 114 -0.76 25.46 14.60
N PHE A 115 0.22 24.66 14.17
CA PHE A 115 0.89 24.78 12.87
C PHE A 115 0.43 23.72 11.87
N ASP A 116 -0.67 23.03 12.15
CA ASP A 116 -1.25 22.07 11.24
C ASP A 116 -1.71 22.72 9.93
N GLU A 117 -1.34 22.12 8.79
CA GLU A 117 -1.66 22.66 7.46
C GLU A 117 -3.18 22.79 7.23
N ASN A 118 -3.98 21.83 7.72
CA ASN A 118 -5.43 21.91 7.61
C ASN A 118 -5.97 23.03 8.52
N TYR A 119 -5.45 23.14 9.75
CA TYR A 119 -5.83 24.21 10.67
C TYR A 119 -5.50 25.59 10.07
N LEU A 120 -4.27 25.80 9.60
CA LEU A 120 -3.83 27.06 8.99
C LEU A 120 -4.67 27.42 7.77
N ARG A 121 -5.01 26.45 6.91
CA ARG A 121 -5.88 26.66 5.75
C ARG A 121 -7.29 27.08 6.17
N ASP A 122 -7.84 26.47 7.20
CA ASP A 122 -9.20 26.74 7.66
C ASP A 122 -9.28 28.08 8.41
N THR A 123 -8.28 28.44 9.22
CA THR A 123 -8.23 29.73 9.92
C THR A 123 -7.88 30.90 9.00
N SER A 124 -7.00 30.71 8.01
CA SER A 124 -6.64 31.75 7.06
C SER A 124 -7.83 32.14 6.16
N ARG A 125 -8.62 31.15 5.73
CA ARG A 125 -9.88 31.39 5.00
C ARG A 125 -10.94 32.10 5.85
N LYS A 126 -10.95 31.88 7.16
CA LYS A 126 -11.89 32.52 8.08
C LYS A 126 -11.49 33.96 8.39
N GLY A 127 -10.19 34.22 8.58
CA GLY A 127 -9.65 35.58 8.77
C GLY A 127 -9.83 36.47 7.55
N GLY A 128 -9.68 35.95 6.32
CA GLY A 128 -9.97 36.70 5.10
C GLY A 128 -11.46 37.04 4.92
N ARG A 129 -12.35 36.18 5.46
CA ARG A 129 -13.80 36.40 5.41
C ARG A 129 -14.26 37.40 6.46
N GLU A 130 -13.71 37.33 7.67
CA GLU A 130 -13.96 38.31 8.74
C GLU A 130 -13.34 39.68 8.41
N ALA A 131 -12.19 39.74 7.73
CA ALA A 131 -11.61 40.99 7.23
C ALA A 131 -12.43 41.62 6.09
N ALA A 132 -12.98 40.80 5.18
CA ALA A 132 -13.88 41.28 4.12
C ALA A 132 -15.23 41.77 4.69
N GLU A 133 -15.78 41.07 5.69
CA GLU A 133 -17.03 41.49 6.37
C GLU A 133 -16.82 42.73 7.25
N ALA A 134 -15.65 42.93 7.87
CA ALA A 134 -15.31 44.15 8.61
C ALA A 134 -15.14 45.38 7.69
N MET A 135 -14.70 45.18 6.45
CA MET A 135 -14.56 46.25 5.45
C MET A 135 -15.91 46.70 4.85
N GLU A 136 -16.94 45.84 4.85
CA GLU A 136 -18.30 46.22 4.44
C GLU A 136 -19.09 46.99 5.52
N VAL A 137 -18.70 46.91 6.79
CA VAL A 137 -19.39 47.58 7.91
C VAL A 137 -18.75 48.92 8.29
N GLY A 138 -17.51 49.18 7.84
CA GLY A 138 -16.76 50.40 8.14
C GLY A 138 -16.82 51.46 7.04
N GLY A 139 -18.01 52.02 6.76
CA GLY A 139 -18.12 53.23 5.95
C GLY A 139 -17.58 54.44 6.73
N GLY A 140 -16.34 54.85 6.44
CA GLY A 140 -15.72 56.01 7.08
C GLY A 140 -14.46 56.50 6.36
N ASP A 141 -14.59 57.68 5.75
CA ASP A 141 -13.59 58.49 5.05
C ASP A 141 -12.39 58.91 5.94
N GLY A 142 -11.19 58.98 5.34
CA GLY A 142 -10.10 59.84 5.79
C GLY A 142 -8.74 59.21 6.12
N GLY A 143 -7.70 59.59 5.35
CA GLY A 143 -6.39 59.95 5.92
C GLY A 143 -5.17 59.11 5.52
N GLU A 144 -4.23 59.76 4.84
CA GLU A 144 -2.86 59.31 4.54
C GLU A 144 -2.05 58.94 5.79
N GLY A 145 -1.21 57.91 5.69
CA GLY A 145 -0.19 57.57 6.67
C GLY A 145 0.49 56.25 6.34
N ALA A 146 1.74 56.33 5.88
CA ALA A 146 2.59 55.19 5.57
C ALA A 146 2.94 54.35 6.81
N ASP A 147 2.98 53.03 6.64
CA ASP A 147 4.05 52.19 7.20
C ASP A 147 4.19 50.92 6.34
N GLU A 148 5.43 50.53 6.12
CA GLU A 148 5.86 49.48 5.20
C GLU A 148 5.49 48.10 5.72
N ASP A 149 4.64 47.37 4.98
CA ASP A 149 4.47 45.93 5.14
C ASP A 149 5.10 45.19 3.95
N ILE A 150 5.86 44.15 4.31
CA ILE A 150 6.69 43.30 3.46
C ILE A 150 5.86 42.66 2.34
N VAL A 151 6.20 43.01 1.10
CA VAL A 151 5.67 42.40 -0.12
C VAL A 151 6.35 41.06 -0.34
N VAL A 152 5.64 39.95 -0.13
CA VAL A 152 6.00 38.66 -0.75
C VAL A 152 5.36 38.63 -2.13
N ASP A 153 6.24 38.61 -3.13
CA ASP A 153 5.98 38.63 -4.57
C ASP A 153 4.99 37.52 -4.98
N ASP A 154 3.78 37.91 -5.39
CA ASP A 154 2.75 37.02 -5.91
C ASP A 154 2.89 36.98 -7.44
N GLN A 155 3.31 35.84 -7.97
CA GLN A 155 3.50 35.64 -9.40
C GLN A 155 2.14 35.37 -10.06
N PRO A 156 1.66 36.22 -10.99
CA PRO A 156 0.27 36.18 -11.44
C PRO A 156 0.02 35.07 -12.47
N LEU A 157 -0.93 34.17 -12.18
CA LEU A 157 -1.60 33.34 -13.19
C LEU A 157 -2.79 34.12 -13.78
N ALA A 158 -2.85 34.14 -15.11
CA ALA A 158 -3.75 34.93 -15.94
C ALA A 158 -5.26 34.64 -15.73
N PRO A 159 -6.16 35.59 -16.08
CA PRO A 159 -7.59 35.50 -15.82
C PRO A 159 -8.42 34.95 -16.99
N GLY A 160 -9.51 34.25 -16.66
CA GLY A 160 -10.66 33.99 -17.53
C GLY A 160 -11.08 32.51 -17.54
N GLY A 161 -12.31 32.11 -17.23
CA GLY A 161 -13.50 32.84 -16.79
C GLY A 161 -14.65 31.84 -16.57
N GLY A 162 -15.54 32.17 -15.63
CA GLY A 162 -16.95 31.77 -15.59
C GLY A 162 -17.30 30.28 -15.39
N VAL A 163 -17.88 29.96 -14.23
CA VAL A 163 -19.34 29.82 -14.03
C VAL A 163 -19.60 28.97 -12.78
N SER A 164 -20.21 29.63 -11.80
CA SER A 164 -21.21 29.17 -10.82
C SER A 164 -21.16 27.75 -10.28
N THR A 165 -21.09 27.61 -8.96
CA THR A 165 -22.09 26.81 -8.22
C THR A 165 -22.08 27.11 -6.72
N SER A 166 -23.22 27.64 -6.28
CA SER A 166 -23.89 27.47 -4.98
C SER A 166 -23.09 26.84 -3.82
N SER A 167 -22.89 27.67 -2.80
CA SER A 167 -23.14 27.37 -1.38
C SER A 167 -23.66 25.96 -1.09
N ALA A 168 -22.76 25.08 -0.66
CA ALA A 168 -23.09 23.91 0.13
C ALA A 168 -22.39 24.05 1.49
N THR A 169 -23.19 24.34 2.51
CA THR A 169 -22.85 24.13 3.92
C THR A 169 -22.41 22.67 4.09
N PHE A 170 -21.11 22.43 4.25
CA PHE A 170 -20.62 21.11 4.64
C PHE A 170 -20.65 21.00 6.16
N SER A 171 -21.79 20.47 6.61
CA SER A 171 -21.99 19.91 7.93
C SER A 171 -20.91 18.87 8.24
N ARG A 172 -20.29 19.03 9.41
CA ARG A 172 -19.42 18.07 10.09
C ARG A 172 -20.18 16.75 10.28
N ALA A 173 -20.00 15.78 9.37
CA ALA A 173 -20.57 14.45 9.51
C ALA A 173 -19.71 13.39 8.79
N ASN A 174 -19.29 12.39 9.58
CA ASN A 174 -18.76 11.08 9.25
C ASN A 174 -17.27 10.95 8.85
N ASP A 175 -16.48 10.68 9.89
CA ASP A 175 -15.33 9.76 9.91
C ASP A 175 -15.74 8.33 9.51
N SER A 176 -16.24 8.19 8.29
CA SER A 176 -16.36 6.90 7.63
C SER A 176 -15.06 6.66 6.91
N LEU A 177 -14.38 5.57 7.25
CA LEU A 177 -13.50 4.85 6.34
C LEU A 177 -14.08 5.03 4.92
N VAL A 178 -13.31 5.55 3.97
CA VAL A 178 -13.67 5.36 2.56
C VAL A 178 -13.36 3.89 2.26
N THR A 179 -14.11 3.01 2.91
CA THR A 179 -14.48 1.71 2.38
C THR A 179 -15.29 2.12 1.17
N LEU A 180 -14.63 2.24 0.01
CA LEU A 180 -15.36 1.92 -1.19
C LEU A 180 -15.91 0.51 -0.90
N PRO A 181 -17.23 0.31 -0.83
CA PRO A 181 -17.77 -1.03 -0.81
C PRO A 181 -17.51 -1.56 -2.22
N THR A 182 -16.26 -1.89 -2.51
CA THR A 182 -15.93 -2.70 -3.65
C THR A 182 -16.37 -4.08 -3.21
N GLU A 183 -17.62 -4.45 -3.52
CA GLU A 183 -18.11 -5.84 -3.40
C GLU A 183 -17.13 -6.84 -4.04
N LYS A 184 -16.31 -6.33 -4.96
CA LYS A 184 -15.19 -7.00 -5.59
C LYS A 184 -13.87 -6.70 -4.90
N LEU A 185 -13.30 -7.71 -4.25
CA LEU A 185 -11.92 -7.70 -3.80
C LEU A 185 -10.99 -7.52 -5.02
N LEU A 186 -10.10 -6.53 -4.96
CA LEU A 186 -9.13 -6.30 -6.04
C LEU A 186 -8.06 -7.39 -6.00
N SER A 187 -7.74 -7.94 -7.16
CA SER A 187 -6.57 -8.79 -7.33
C SER A 187 -5.28 -7.98 -7.32
N MET A 188 -4.14 -8.65 -7.18
CA MET A 188 -2.83 -7.99 -7.10
C MET A 188 -2.55 -7.11 -8.32
N GLU A 189 -2.84 -7.61 -9.53
CA GLU A 189 -2.70 -6.83 -10.78
C GLU A 189 -3.64 -5.62 -10.82
N GLN A 190 -4.90 -5.78 -10.39
CA GLN A 190 -5.90 -4.70 -10.42
C GLN A 190 -5.53 -3.61 -9.44
N ALA A 191 -4.99 -3.99 -8.27
CA ALA A 191 -4.45 -3.07 -7.29
C ALA A 191 -3.26 -2.29 -7.83
N ILE A 192 -2.35 -2.93 -8.57
CA ILE A 192 -1.21 -2.26 -9.23
C ILE A 192 -1.70 -1.25 -10.25
N LEU A 193 -2.60 -1.66 -11.17
CA LEU A 193 -3.19 -0.76 -12.18
C LEU A 193 -3.89 0.44 -11.52
N THR A 194 -4.71 0.18 -10.49
CA THR A 194 -5.43 1.23 -9.74
C THR A 194 -4.47 2.16 -9.02
N SER A 195 -3.33 1.66 -8.54
CA SER A 195 -2.32 2.47 -7.88
C SER A 195 -1.60 3.39 -8.87
N ILE A 196 -1.22 2.88 -10.03
CA ILE A 196 -0.49 3.64 -11.05
C ILE A 196 -1.41 4.66 -11.72
N GLU A 197 -2.69 4.35 -11.92
CA GLU A 197 -3.65 5.28 -12.51
C GLU A 197 -3.85 6.56 -11.67
N ARG A 198 -3.55 6.49 -10.36
CA ARG A 198 -3.61 7.65 -9.46
C ARG A 198 -2.37 8.55 -9.53
N CYS A 199 -1.36 8.21 -10.32
CA CYS A 199 -0.21 9.08 -10.53
C CYS A 199 -0.62 10.35 -11.32
N PRO A 200 -0.07 11.53 -10.99
CA PRO A 200 -0.56 12.81 -11.50
C PRO A 200 -0.19 13.09 -12.96
N SER A 201 0.92 12.53 -13.45
CA SER A 201 1.44 12.76 -14.80
C SER A 201 1.53 11.46 -15.59
N GLU A 202 1.20 11.54 -16.87
CA GLU A 202 1.29 10.43 -17.81
C GLU A 202 2.72 9.90 -18.01
N GLU A 203 3.72 10.76 -17.85
CA GLU A 203 5.12 10.33 -17.88
C GLU A 203 5.45 9.46 -16.66
N ILE A 204 4.94 9.82 -15.48
CA ILE A 204 5.11 9.02 -14.26
C ILE A 204 4.40 7.68 -14.42
N LYS A 205 3.18 7.66 -14.96
CA LYS A 205 2.45 6.39 -15.23
C LYS A 205 3.27 5.46 -16.12
N ARG A 206 3.83 5.97 -17.23
CA ARG A 206 4.72 5.18 -18.12
C ARG A 206 5.95 4.63 -17.40
N LYS A 207 6.63 5.44 -16.58
CA LYS A 207 7.79 4.99 -15.78
C LYS A 207 7.40 3.92 -14.76
N MET A 208 6.27 4.09 -14.07
CA MET A 208 5.76 3.14 -13.07
C MET A 208 5.31 1.82 -13.70
N TYR A 209 4.70 1.84 -14.90
CA TYR A 209 4.38 0.62 -15.64
C TYR A 209 5.64 -0.08 -16.17
N GLY A 210 6.68 0.67 -16.49
CA GLY A 210 7.94 0.13 -17.01
C GLY A 210 8.76 -0.63 -15.98
N SER A 211 8.70 -0.25 -14.70
CA SER A 211 9.51 -0.85 -13.63
C SER A 211 8.67 -1.14 -12.38
N ILE A 212 8.42 -2.43 -12.11
CA ILE A 212 7.64 -2.89 -10.96
C ILE A 212 8.51 -3.80 -10.10
N LEU A 213 8.64 -3.46 -8.83
CA LEU A 213 9.38 -4.25 -7.85
C LEU A 213 8.41 -5.02 -6.92
N ILE A 214 8.54 -6.34 -6.88
CA ILE A 214 7.84 -7.19 -5.91
C ILE A 214 8.77 -7.46 -4.74
N VAL A 215 8.37 -7.03 -3.54
CA VAL A 215 9.10 -7.25 -2.28
C VAL A 215 8.28 -8.07 -1.28
N GLY A 216 8.95 -8.56 -0.24
CA GLY A 216 8.32 -9.30 0.85
C GLY A 216 8.28 -10.81 0.66
N GLY A 217 7.90 -11.53 1.72
CA GLY A 217 7.89 -12.99 1.76
C GLY A 217 6.59 -13.66 1.33
N GLY A 218 5.49 -12.90 1.25
CA GLY A 218 4.16 -13.47 1.08
C GLY A 218 3.88 -14.09 -0.30
N ALA A 219 4.62 -13.67 -1.33
CA ALA A 219 4.40 -14.02 -2.73
C ALA A 219 5.67 -14.56 -3.41
N LYS A 220 6.49 -15.30 -2.67
CA LYS A 220 7.72 -15.94 -3.18
C LYS A 220 7.41 -17.21 -3.98
N PHE A 221 6.60 -17.08 -5.03
CA PHE A 221 6.29 -18.18 -5.94
C PHE A 221 7.17 -18.12 -7.17
N ASP A 222 7.59 -19.28 -7.66
CA ASP A 222 8.33 -19.37 -8.91
C ASP A 222 7.46 -18.88 -10.08
N ASN A 223 8.08 -18.14 -11.01
CA ASN A 223 7.43 -17.52 -12.17
C ASN A 223 6.35 -16.45 -11.89
N ILE A 224 6.18 -15.96 -10.65
CA ILE A 224 5.23 -14.86 -10.36
C ILE A 224 5.50 -13.61 -11.20
N GLY A 225 6.77 -13.27 -11.44
CA GLY A 225 7.15 -12.10 -12.25
C GLY A 225 6.68 -12.22 -13.70
N LYS A 226 6.94 -13.36 -14.34
CA LYS A 226 6.47 -13.64 -15.71
C LYS A 226 4.95 -13.63 -15.79
N TRP A 227 4.27 -14.24 -14.82
CA TRP A 227 2.82 -14.24 -14.76
C TRP A 227 2.24 -12.82 -14.69
N LEU A 228 2.72 -12.01 -13.73
CA LEU A 228 2.27 -10.63 -13.57
C LEU A 228 2.57 -9.80 -14.82
N GLN A 229 3.72 -10.02 -15.47
CA GLN A 229 4.11 -9.32 -16.69
C GLN A 229 3.14 -9.62 -17.84
N SER A 230 2.80 -10.89 -18.07
CA SER A 230 1.82 -11.28 -19.08
C SER A 230 0.43 -10.69 -18.81
N ARG A 231 0.00 -10.66 -17.54
CA ARG A 231 -1.30 -10.09 -17.15
C ARG A 231 -1.35 -8.57 -17.34
N LEU A 232 -0.32 -7.86 -16.92
CA LEU A 232 -0.23 -6.40 -17.05
C LEU A 232 -0.14 -5.97 -18.51
N ALA A 233 0.64 -6.68 -19.35
CA ALA A 233 0.74 -6.37 -20.77
C ALA A 233 -0.62 -6.35 -21.49
N LEU A 234 -1.56 -7.20 -21.06
CA LEU A 234 -2.92 -7.28 -21.60
C LEU A 234 -3.86 -6.19 -21.06
N GLN A 235 -3.64 -5.73 -19.81
CA GLN A 235 -4.57 -4.82 -19.13
C GLN A 235 -4.13 -3.35 -19.18
N ILE A 236 -2.85 -3.05 -19.43
CA ILE A 236 -2.35 -1.67 -19.52
C ILE A 236 -2.93 -0.97 -20.78
N PRO A 237 -3.54 0.21 -20.64
CA PRO A 237 -4.00 1.02 -21.75
C PRO A 237 -2.89 1.34 -22.76
N VAL A 238 -3.21 1.31 -24.05
CA VAL A 238 -2.23 1.51 -25.14
C VAL A 238 -1.47 2.84 -25.00
N ALA A 239 -2.12 3.90 -24.51
CA ALA A 239 -1.52 5.22 -24.32
C ALA A 239 -0.37 5.25 -23.28
N PHE A 240 -0.38 4.30 -22.34
CA PHE A 240 0.58 4.24 -21.21
C PHE A 240 1.47 3.02 -21.27
N ARG A 241 1.34 2.20 -22.32
CA ARG A 241 2.11 0.97 -22.47
C ARG A 241 3.59 1.32 -22.66
N PRO A 242 4.48 0.89 -21.75
CA PRO A 242 5.91 1.10 -21.93
C PRO A 242 6.43 0.16 -23.02
N GLU A 243 7.61 0.48 -23.55
CA GLU A 243 8.31 -0.39 -24.53
C GLU A 243 8.65 -1.75 -23.92
N GLN A 244 9.02 -1.76 -22.64
CA GLN A 244 9.32 -2.96 -21.86
C GLN A 244 8.69 -2.85 -20.47
N ILE A 245 8.10 -3.96 -19.99
CA ILE A 245 7.60 -4.10 -18.61
C ILE A 245 8.59 -4.98 -17.87
N GLU A 246 9.36 -4.40 -16.96
CA GLU A 246 10.33 -5.10 -16.13
C GLU A 246 9.74 -5.36 -14.74
N ILE A 247 9.63 -6.65 -14.39
CA ILE A 247 9.15 -7.07 -13.08
C ILE A 247 10.28 -7.71 -12.29
N PHE A 248 10.78 -6.95 -11.32
CA PHE A 248 11.86 -7.37 -10.43
C PHE A 248 11.28 -8.14 -9.25
N THR A 249 11.56 -9.44 -9.18
CA THR A 249 11.18 -10.28 -8.04
C THR A 249 12.34 -10.51 -7.08
N ARG A 250 13.58 -10.46 -7.56
CA ARG A 250 14.83 -10.55 -6.79
C ARG A 250 15.80 -9.52 -7.33
N ALA A 251 15.85 -8.34 -6.72
CA ALA A 251 16.82 -7.33 -7.10
C ALA A 251 18.22 -7.75 -6.61
N LYS A 252 19.20 -7.88 -7.52
CA LYS A 252 20.61 -8.21 -7.18
C LYS A 252 20.76 -9.50 -6.37
N ASP A 253 19.99 -10.54 -6.69
CA ASP A 253 19.96 -11.85 -5.99
C ASP A 253 19.68 -11.78 -4.48
N MET A 254 19.12 -10.67 -4.02
CA MET A 254 18.75 -10.45 -2.63
C MET A 254 17.43 -11.12 -2.29
N ASP A 255 17.34 -11.69 -1.08
CA ASP A 255 16.06 -12.16 -0.55
C ASP A 255 15.06 -10.99 -0.49
N PRO A 256 13.89 -11.08 -1.16
CA PRO A 256 12.84 -10.05 -1.14
C PRO A 256 12.31 -9.68 0.25
N CYS A 257 12.42 -10.58 1.23
CA CYS A 257 12.10 -10.28 2.64
C CYS A 257 13.06 -9.25 3.24
N MET A 258 14.30 -9.21 2.79
CA MET A 258 15.37 -8.38 3.36
C MET A 258 15.49 -7.03 2.66
N THR A 259 14.86 -6.84 1.50
CA THR A 259 14.95 -5.61 0.70
C THR A 259 14.64 -4.37 1.52
N MET A 260 13.53 -4.38 2.28
CA MET A 260 13.13 -3.24 3.10
C MET A 260 14.12 -2.96 4.24
N TRP A 261 14.58 -4.01 4.93
CA TRP A 261 15.50 -3.85 6.06
C TRP A 261 16.88 -3.35 5.60
N LYS A 262 17.38 -3.85 4.47
CA LYS A 262 18.61 -3.35 3.86
C LYS A 262 18.47 -1.93 3.34
N GLY A 263 17.32 -1.57 2.77
CA GLY A 263 17.02 -0.18 2.41
C GLY A 263 17.08 0.75 3.62
N ALA A 264 16.49 0.35 4.75
CA ALA A 264 16.56 1.10 6.00
C ALA A 264 18.00 1.21 6.54
N ALA A 265 18.78 0.14 6.51
CA ALA A 265 20.19 0.18 6.92
C ALA A 265 21.04 1.08 6.00
N LEU A 266 20.77 1.07 4.69
CA LEU A 266 21.44 1.98 3.76
C LEU A 266 21.08 3.44 4.04
N MET A 267 19.81 3.72 4.35
CA MET A 267 19.34 5.06 4.72
C MET A 267 20.12 5.64 5.92
N THR A 268 20.49 4.81 6.91
CA THR A 268 21.32 5.27 8.05
C THR A 268 22.77 5.59 7.70
N CYS A 269 23.23 5.16 6.54
CA CYS A 269 24.59 5.41 6.05
C CYS A 269 24.66 6.53 5.02
N LEU A 270 23.51 7.11 4.63
CA LEU A 270 23.48 8.24 3.70
C LEU A 270 24.01 9.50 4.40
N GLU A 271 24.67 10.34 3.61
CA GLU A 271 25.02 11.70 4.02
C GLU A 271 23.74 12.48 4.37
N GLY A 272 23.76 13.24 5.47
CA GLY A 272 22.58 13.94 5.99
C GLY A 272 21.60 13.08 6.79
N SER A 273 21.79 11.75 6.89
CA SER A 273 20.85 10.89 7.64
C SER A 273 20.70 11.27 9.11
N HIS A 274 21.73 11.86 9.72
CA HIS A 274 21.75 12.34 11.11
C HIS A 274 20.78 13.51 11.35
N GLU A 275 20.39 14.26 10.32
CA GLU A 275 19.42 15.35 10.41
C GLU A 275 18.01 14.82 10.72
N LEU A 276 17.73 13.57 10.31
CA LEU A 276 16.46 12.89 10.55
C LEU A 276 16.36 12.27 11.95
N TRP A 277 17.45 12.29 12.74
CA TRP A 277 17.49 11.62 14.04
C TRP A 277 16.80 12.47 15.10
N ILE A 278 15.88 11.85 15.84
CA ILE A 278 15.13 12.48 16.93
C ILE A 278 15.80 12.07 18.23
N GLN A 279 16.40 13.02 18.95
CA GLN A 279 17.01 12.78 20.25
C GLN A 279 16.01 12.93 21.39
N GLN A 280 16.30 12.31 22.53
CA GLN A 280 15.44 12.35 23.71
C GLN A 280 15.18 13.79 24.20
N ALA A 281 16.22 14.64 24.22
CA ALA A 281 16.08 16.03 24.68
C ALA A 281 15.16 16.84 23.75
N GLU A 282 15.24 16.60 22.45
CA GLU A 282 14.41 17.27 21.45
C GLU A 282 12.95 16.81 21.54
N TRP A 283 12.72 15.50 21.70
CA TRP A 283 11.39 14.93 21.91
C TRP A 283 10.73 15.46 23.19
N ASN A 284 11.46 15.51 24.30
CA ASN A 284 10.94 16.03 25.57
C ASN A 284 10.57 17.51 25.49
N LYS A 285 11.23 18.28 24.62
CA LYS A 285 10.99 19.73 24.47
C LYS A 285 9.91 20.05 23.43
N HIS A 286 9.91 19.35 22.30
CA HIS A 286 9.09 19.70 21.13
C HIS A 286 7.95 18.71 20.86
N GLY A 287 8.01 17.50 21.43
CA GLY A 287 6.99 16.46 21.25
C GLY A 287 6.76 16.13 19.77
N LEU A 288 5.48 16.03 19.37
CA LEU A 288 5.08 15.70 18.00
C LEU A 288 5.56 16.69 16.94
N LYS A 289 5.78 17.96 17.29
CA LYS A 289 6.17 19.01 16.33
C LYS A 289 7.47 18.69 15.60
N ILE A 290 8.39 17.97 16.26
CA ILE A 290 9.67 17.60 15.65
C ILE A 290 9.52 16.66 14.46
N LEU A 291 8.41 15.92 14.36
CA LEU A 291 8.15 15.02 13.24
C LEU A 291 7.95 15.81 11.94
N ARG A 292 7.36 17.01 11.99
CA ARG A 292 7.22 17.87 10.80
C ARG A 292 8.57 18.34 10.25
N GLU A 293 9.55 18.55 11.12
CA GLU A 293 10.87 19.07 10.75
C GLU A 293 11.84 17.96 10.35
N LYS A 294 11.81 16.80 11.02
CA LYS A 294 12.81 15.73 10.87
C LYS A 294 12.33 14.49 10.13
N CYS A 295 11.04 14.33 9.81
CA CYS A 295 10.60 13.19 9.03
C CYS A 295 10.99 13.34 7.55
N PRO A 296 11.49 12.27 6.89
CA PRO A 296 11.81 12.29 5.45
C PRO A 296 10.56 12.26 4.55
N PHE A 297 9.37 12.37 5.12
CA PHE A 297 8.08 12.39 4.45
C PHE A 297 7.16 13.35 5.21
N ILE A 298 6.12 13.83 4.53
CA ILE A 298 5.12 14.73 5.12
C ILE A 298 4.42 14.01 6.28
N TRP A 299 4.57 14.56 7.49
CA TRP A 299 3.93 14.11 8.72
C TRP A 299 2.62 14.88 8.95
#